data_AF-A0A3R7RZ50-F1
#
_entry.id   AF-A0A3R7RZ50-F1
#
_cell.length_a   1.000
_cell.length_b   1.000
_cell.length_c   1.000
_cell.angle_alpha   90.00
_cell.angle_beta   90.00
_cell.angle_gamma   90.00
#
_symmetry.space_group_name_H-M   'P 1'
#
loop_
_entity.id
_entity.type
_entity.pdbx_description
1 polymer ?
#
loop_
_entity_poly.entity_id
_entity_poly.type
_entity_poly.pdbx_seq_one_letter_code
_entity_poly.pdbx_strand_id
1 'polypeptide(L)' 'MLETRTDGATLGYAGGRIEILLGDECERILGLIRLPYTLVTFRYTGLSDADRGKFQARFDLTFQRGGG' A
#
# COMPACT_ATOMS: atom_id res chain seq x y z
N MET A 1 -1.94 -10.05 -14.35
CA MET A 1 -2.92 -9.02 -14.71
C MET A 1 -2.70 -7.83 -13.81
N LEU A 2 -2.55 -6.63 -14.38
CA LEU A 2 -2.39 -5.36 -13.67
C LEU A 2 -3.52 -4.44 -14.13
N GLU A 3 -4.22 -3.85 -13.17
CA GLU A 3 -5.29 -2.90 -13.40
C GLU A 3 -5.10 -1.73 -12.47
N THR A 4 -5.18 -0.51 -12.99
CA THR A 4 -5.04 0.73 -12.21
C THR A 4 -6.35 1.48 -12.26
N ARG A 5 -6.75 2.01 -11.11
CA ARG A 5 -7.96 2.79 -10.88
C ARG A 5 -7.60 4.07 -10.15
N THR A 6 -8.52 5.02 -10.11
CA THR A 6 -8.33 6.28 -9.37
C THR A 6 -8.22 6.06 -7.86
N ASP A 7 -8.81 4.98 -7.35
CA ASP A 7 -8.83 4.59 -5.94
C ASP A 7 -7.80 3.49 -5.60
N GLY A 8 -6.88 3.18 -6.51
CA GLY A 8 -5.80 2.22 -6.27
C GLY A 8 -5.50 1.30 -7.45
N ALA A 9 -5.12 0.06 -7.17
CA ALA A 9 -4.69 -0.87 -8.21
C ALA A 9 -4.93 -2.33 -7.81
N THR A 10 -5.09 -3.20 -8.79
CA THR A 10 -5.14 -4.65 -8.60
C THR A 10 -4.06 -5.31 -9.43
N LEU A 11 -3.28 -6.20 -8.82
CA LEU A 11 -2.20 -6.90 -9.49
C LEU A 11 -2.18 -8.40 -9.14
N GLY A 12 -1.73 -9.21 -10.09
CA GLY A 12 -1.35 -10.60 -9.83
C GLY A 12 0.06 -10.67 -9.24
N TYR A 13 0.25 -11.46 -8.19
CA TYR A 13 1.56 -11.69 -7.55
C TYR A 13 1.64 -13.09 -6.96
N ALA A 14 2.75 -13.79 -7.21
CA ALA A 14 3.02 -15.15 -6.70
C ALA A 14 1.85 -16.15 -6.90
N GLY A 15 1.15 -16.06 -8.03
CA GLY A 15 -0.02 -16.91 -8.33
C GLY A 15 -1.33 -16.48 -7.65
N GLY A 16 -1.28 -15.51 -6.74
CA GLY A 16 -2.45 -14.87 -6.13
C GLY A 16 -2.73 -13.46 -6.68
N ARG A 17 -3.59 -12.74 -5.96
CA ARG A 17 -4.02 -11.37 -6.28
C ARG A 17 -3.81 -10.45 -5.09
N ILE A 18 -3.33 -9.24 -5.38
CA ILE A 18 -3.19 -8.14 -4.43
C ILE A 18 -4.07 -7.00 -4.91
N GLU A 19 -4.92 -6.49 -4.02
CA GLU A 19 -5.66 -5.25 -4.22
C GLU A 19 -5.06 -4.19 -3.31
N ILE A 20 -4.71 -3.05 -3.91
CA ILE A 20 -4.23 -1.86 -3.23
C ILE A 20 -5.34 -0.83 -3.33
N LEU A 21 -5.79 -0.34 -2.17
CA LEU A 21 -6.80 0.70 -2.06
C LEU A 21 -6.14 1.95 -1.48
N LEU A 22 -6.31 3.07 -2.17
CA LEU A 22 -5.92 4.39 -1.72
C LEU A 22 -7.15 5.03 -1.09
N GLY A 23 -7.08 5.33 0.21
CA GLY A 23 -8.09 6.14 0.88
C GLY A 23 -7.99 7.61 0.48
N ASP A 24 -8.85 8.44 1.06
CA ASP A 24 -8.76 9.89 0.89
C ASP A 24 -7.45 10.45 1.46
N GLU A 25 -7.01 11.58 0.90
CA GLU A 25 -5.92 12.35 1.48
C GLU A 25 -6.34 12.89 2.86
N CYS A 26 -5.50 12.63 3.84
CA CYS A 26 -5.68 13.04 5.23
C CYS A 26 -4.49 13.89 5.66
N GLU A 27 -4.63 14.64 6.74
CA GLU A 27 -3.51 15.38 7.33
C GLU A 27 -3.13 14.80 8.70
N ARG A 28 -1.83 14.62 8.91
CA ARG A 28 -1.27 14.32 10.23
C ARG A 28 -0.78 15.61 10.86
N ILE A 29 -1.38 15.99 11.99
CA ILE A 29 -0.99 17.18 12.74
C ILE A 29 0.04 16.78 13.80
N LEU A 30 1.24 17.35 13.70
CA LEU A 30 2.36 17.15 14.63
C LEU A 30 2.78 18.53 15.16
N GLY A 31 2.00 19.06 16.13
CA GLY A 31 2.17 20.43 16.62
C GLY A 31 1.82 21.46 15.54
N LEU A 32 2.79 22.27 15.12
CA LEU A 32 2.62 23.26 14.04
C LEU A 32 2.81 22.66 12.63
N ILE A 33 3.23 21.39 12.54
CA ILE A 33 3.45 20.71 11.26
C ILE A 33 2.16 20.01 10.82
N ARG A 34 1.76 20.25 9.57
CA ARG A 34 0.66 19.58 8.87
C ARG A 34 1.25 18.75 7.74
N LEU A 35 1.22 17.42 7.88
CA LEU A 35 1.79 16.51 6.89
C LEU A 35 0.66 15.77 6.16
N PRO A 36 0.44 16.03 4.85
CA PRO A 36 -0.52 15.27 4.08
C PRO A 36 -0.08 13.80 3.97
N TYR A 37 -1.04 12.89 4.07
CA TYR A 37 -0.81 11.48 3.87
C TYR A 37 -2.05 10.77 3.34
N THR A 38 -1.82 9.73 2.56
CA THR A 38 -2.87 8.82 2.11
C THR A 38 -2.76 7.51 2.89
N LEU A 39 -3.91 6.96 3.29
CA LEU A 39 -3.99 5.61 3.82
C LEU A 39 -3.96 4.61 2.68
N VAL A 40 -3.05 3.64 2.76
CA VAL A 40 -2.94 2.56 1.78
C VAL A 40 -3.38 1.27 2.45
N THR A 41 -4.38 0.60 1.89
CA THR A 41 -4.89 -0.69 2.39
C THR A 41 -4.58 -1.79 1.39
N PHE A 42 -4.12 -2.94 1.88
CA PHE A 42 -3.82 -4.11 1.07
C PHE A 42 -4.81 -5.23 1.35
N ARG A 43 -5.35 -5.84 0.30
CA ARG A 43 -6.08 -7.11 0.37
C ARG A 43 -5.33 -8.17 -0.40
N TYR A 44 -5.11 -9.31 0.26
CA TYR A 44 -4.37 -10.43 -0.29
C TYR A 44 -5.31 -11.61 -0.50
N THR A 45 -5.34 -12.17 -1.71
CA THR A 45 -6.18 -13.32 -2.04
C THR A 45 -5.33 -14.40 -2.70
N GLY A 46 -5.29 -15.59 -2.10
CA GLY A 46 -4.50 -16.71 -2.63
C GLY A 46 -2.98 -16.56 -2.45
N LEU A 47 -2.52 -15.67 -1.57
CA LEU A 47 -1.09 -15.57 -1.20
C LEU A 47 -0.82 -16.26 0.13
N SER A 48 0.32 -16.96 0.20
CA SER A 48 0.93 -17.43 1.45
C SER A 48 1.41 -16.27 2.31
N ASP A 49 1.53 -16.46 3.63
CA ASP A 49 2.05 -15.42 4.52
C ASP A 49 3.49 -15.02 4.19
N ALA A 50 4.30 -15.96 3.69
CA ALA A 50 5.65 -15.68 3.22
C ALA A 50 5.66 -14.73 2.01
N ASP A 51 4.75 -14.94 1.05
CA ASP A 51 4.65 -14.08 -0.13
C ASP A 51 4.04 -12.71 0.20
N ARG A 52 3.08 -12.66 1.13
CA ARG A 52 2.58 -11.39 1.68
C ARG A 52 3.71 -10.60 2.34
N GLY A 53 4.52 -11.24 3.18
CA GLY A 53 5.64 -10.59 3.85
C GLY A 53 6.69 -10.06 2.88
N LYS A 54 7.05 -10.85 1.85
CA LYS A 54 7.97 -10.40 0.78
C LYS A 54 7.43 -9.21 0.01
N PHE A 55 6.14 -9.24 -0.34
CA PHE A 55 5.50 -8.11 -1.02
C PHE A 55 5.50 -6.87 -0.13
N GLN A 56 5.05 -6.98 1.12
CA GLN A 56 4.99 -5.86 2.06
C GLN A 56 6.37 -5.24 2.27
N ALA A 57 7.40 -6.05 2.54
CA ALA A 57 8.77 -5.55 2.71
C ALA A 57 9.27 -4.81 1.47
N ARG A 58 9.01 -5.33 0.26
CA ARG A 58 9.39 -4.65 -0.98
C ARG A 58 8.60 -3.35 -1.19
N PHE A 59 7.31 -3.35 -0.87
CA PHE A 59 6.48 -2.15 -0.94
C PHE A 59 7.00 -1.10 0.03
N ASP A 60 7.23 -1.44 1.30
CA ASP A 60 7.72 -0.54 2.34
C ASP A 60 9.10 0.04 2.01
N LEU A 61 10.01 -0.77 1.45
CA LEU A 61 11.32 -0.32 0.97
C LEU A 61 11.22 0.65 -0.21
N THR A 62 10.29 0.40 -1.13
CA THR A 62 10.14 1.21 -2.36
C THR A 62 9.43 2.53 -2.08
N PHE A 63 8.43 2.50 -1.19
CA PHE A 63 7.56 3.61 -0.87
C PHE A 63 7.81 4.13 0.55
N GLN A 64 9.08 4.12 0.98
CA GLN A 64 9.52 4.63 2.29
C GLN A 64 8.83 5.95 2.59
N ARG A 65 7.79 5.89 3.43
CA ARG A 65 7.24 7.06 4.10
C ARG A 65 8.40 7.60 4.91
N GLY A 66 8.82 8.84 4.65
CA GLY A 66 9.86 9.51 5.41
C GLY A 66 9.64 9.29 6.90
N GLY A 67 10.43 8.38 7.46
CA GLY A 67 10.41 7.98 8.86
C GLY A 67 11.71 8.47 9.46
N GLY A 68 11.72 9.75 9.82
CA GLY A 68 12.56 10.29 10.88
C GLY A 68 11.74 10.42 12.15
#